data_AF-A0A7Y9RL15-F1
#
_entry.id   AF-A0A7Y9RL15-F1
#
_cell.length_a   1.000
_cell.length_b   1.000
_cell.length_c   1.000
_cell.angle_alpha   90.00
_cell.angle_beta   90.00
_cell.angle_gamma   90.00
#
_symmetry.space_group_name_H-M   'P 1'
#
loop_
_entity.id
_entity.type
_entity.pdbx_description
1 polymer ?
#
loop_
_entity_poly.entity_id
_entity_poly.type
_entity_poly.pdbx_seq_one_letter_code
_entity_poly.pdbx_strand_id
1 'polypeptide(L)'
;MKDLRRRLEKLRSDAREFALMSQRATDVEKRELFKRLAEELAIEALELEQIVKQKGQSDPSARSWNCAVRSGSAADTLVFLIRPRAHNDA
;
A
#
# COMPACT_ATOMS: atom_id res chain seq x y z
N MET A 1 -6.25 15.80 -1.92
CA MET A 1 -6.02 14.37 -2.25
C MET A 1 -5.18 14.13 -3.51
N LYS A 2 -5.13 15.07 -4.47
CA LYS A 2 -4.33 14.91 -5.71
C LYS A 2 -2.83 14.73 -5.42
N ASP A 3 -2.31 15.43 -4.43
CA ASP A 3 -0.87 15.36 -4.07
C ASP A 3 -0.47 14.00 -3.50
N LEU A 4 -1.32 13.40 -2.66
CA LEU A 4 -1.09 12.06 -2.11
C LEU A 4 -1.16 10.98 -3.19
N ARG A 5 -2.12 11.09 -4.13
CA ARG A 5 -2.21 10.18 -5.27
C ARG A 5 -1.00 10.30 -6.20
N ARG A 6 -0.55 11.52 -6.47
CA ARG A 6 0.67 11.79 -7.25
C ARG A 6 1.92 11.21 -6.57
N ARG A 7 2.02 11.38 -5.25
CA ARG A 7 3.13 10.79 -4.47
C ARG A 7 3.09 9.27 -4.49
N LEU A 8 1.91 8.65 -4.37
CA LEU A 8 1.74 7.21 -4.47
C LEU A 8 2.17 6.67 -5.83
N GLU A 9 1.78 7.34 -6.91
CA GLU A 9 2.20 6.96 -8.26
C GLU A 9 3.71 7.07 -8.43
N LYS A 10 4.32 8.14 -7.92
CA LYS A 10 5.77 8.30 -7.93
C LYS A 10 6.49 7.17 -7.19
N LEU A 11 6.09 6.86 -5.95
CA LEU A 11 6.69 5.77 -5.17
C LEU A 11 6.62 4.43 -5.90
N ARG A 12 5.48 4.13 -6.55
CA ARG A 12 5.31 2.91 -7.36
C ARG A 12 6.21 2.91 -8.60
N SER A 13 6.39 4.06 -9.24
CA SER A 13 7.29 4.21 -10.39
C SER A 13 8.73 3.98 -9.97
N ASP A 14 9.18 4.69 -8.94
CA ASP A 14 10.55 4.62 -8.43
C ASP A 14 10.89 3.19 -7.96
N ALA A 15 9.97 2.52 -7.24
CA ALA A 15 10.13 1.12 -6.83
C ALA A 15 10.34 0.18 -8.03
N ARG A 16 9.56 0.35 -9.11
CA ARG A 16 9.71 -0.45 -10.34
C ARG A 16 11.04 -0.16 -11.04
N GLU A 17 11.46 1.11 -11.05
CA GLU A 17 12.72 1.51 -11.67
C GLU A 17 13.91 0.90 -10.94
N PHE A 18 13.97 0.98 -9.61
CA PHE A 18 15.03 0.36 -8.82
C PHE A 18 15.02 -1.17 -8.92
N ALA A 19 13.85 -1.80 -9.00
CA ALA A 19 13.77 -3.23 -9.26
C ALA A 19 14.39 -3.61 -10.63
N LEU A 20 14.15 -2.81 -11.67
CA LEU A 20 14.78 -3.01 -12.99
C LEU A 20 16.29 -2.74 -12.94
N MET A 21 16.75 -1.73 -12.21
CA MET A 21 18.19 -1.47 -12.03
C MET A 21 18.87 -2.64 -11.32
N SER A 22 18.25 -3.19 -10.27
CA SER A 22 18.75 -4.38 -9.58
C SER A 22 18.92 -5.57 -10.53
N GLN A 23 17.93 -5.84 -11.38
CA GLN A 23 18.01 -6.93 -12.36
C GLN A 23 19.12 -6.74 -13.41
N ARG A 24 19.45 -5.48 -13.74
CA ARG A 24 20.47 -5.13 -14.75
C ARG A 24 21.87 -4.96 -14.17
N ALA A 25 22.00 -4.83 -12.85
CA ALA A 25 23.27 -4.60 -12.19
C ALA A 25 24.14 -5.87 -12.24
N THR A 26 25.35 -5.72 -12.77
CA THR A 26 26.37 -6.79 -12.82
C THR A 26 27.12 -6.92 -11.50
N ASP A 27 27.29 -5.81 -10.79
CA ASP A 27 27.89 -5.75 -9.46
C ASP A 27 26.89 -6.24 -8.39
N VAL A 28 27.36 -7.15 -7.54
CA VAL A 28 26.52 -7.83 -6.53
C VAL A 28 26.03 -6.84 -5.47
N GLU A 29 26.90 -5.95 -4.99
CA GLU A 29 26.56 -5.00 -3.93
C GLU A 29 25.55 -3.96 -4.43
N LYS A 30 25.75 -3.43 -5.63
CA LYS A 30 24.80 -2.50 -6.26
C LYS A 30 23.45 -3.16 -6.52
N ARG A 31 23.44 -4.41 -6.98
CA ARG A 31 22.21 -5.17 -7.19
C ARG A 31 21.40 -5.31 -5.90
N GLU A 32 22.05 -5.68 -4.80
CA GLU A 32 21.40 -5.81 -3.49
C GLU A 32 20.92 -4.46 -2.96
N LEU A 33 21.69 -3.39 -3.14
CA LEU A 33 21.27 -2.04 -2.74
C LEU A 33 20.01 -1.59 -3.48
N PHE A 34 19.99 -1.71 -4.81
CA PHE A 34 18.81 -1.36 -5.60
C PHE A 34 17.59 -2.22 -5.26
N LYS A 35 17.81 -3.51 -4.94
CA LYS A 35 16.74 -4.41 -4.50
C LYS A 35 16.11 -3.93 -3.19
N ARG A 36 16.93 -3.61 -2.18
CA ARG A 36 16.45 -3.10 -0.88
C ARG A 36 15.69 -1.79 -1.03
N LEU A 37 16.21 -0.85 -1.83
CA LEU A 37 15.52 0.41 -2.11
C LEU A 37 14.16 0.19 -2.80
N ALA A 38 14.09 -0.72 -3.77
CA ALA A 38 12.83 -1.07 -4.42
C ALA A 38 11.81 -1.63 -3.44
N GLU A 39 12.24 -2.50 -2.52
CA GLU A 39 11.40 -3.09 -1.48
C GLU A 39 10.89 -2.02 -0.48
N GLU A 40 11.76 -1.14 0.01
CA GLU A 40 11.40 -0.04 0.91
C GLU A 40 10.36 0.90 0.29
N LEU A 41 10.57 1.33 -0.96
CA LEU A 41 9.62 2.20 -1.67
C LEU A 41 8.28 1.50 -1.96
N ALA A 42 8.30 0.18 -2.21
CA ALA A 42 7.08 -0.59 -2.36
C ALA A 42 6.27 -0.67 -1.05
N ILE A 43 6.95 -0.79 0.10
CA ILE A 43 6.30 -0.75 1.41
C ILE A 43 5.67 0.63 1.65
N GLU A 44 6.42 1.71 1.45
CA GLU A 44 5.88 3.07 1.62
C GLU A 44 4.67 3.33 0.70
N ALA A 45 4.70 2.83 -0.53
CA ALA A 45 3.57 2.91 -1.44
C ALA A 45 2.33 2.16 -0.92
N LEU A 46 2.50 0.99 -0.29
CA LEU A 46 1.39 0.23 0.28
C LEU A 46 0.75 0.96 1.47
N GLU A 47 1.57 1.54 2.34
CA GLU A 47 1.08 2.35 3.47
C GLU A 47 0.32 3.58 2.98
N LEU A 48 0.87 4.29 1.99
CA LEU A 48 0.23 5.47 1.43
C LEU A 48 -1.07 5.15 0.70
N GLU A 49 -1.15 3.99 0.03
CA GLU A 49 -2.38 3.50 -0.58
C GLU A 49 -3.50 3.32 0.44
N GLN A 50 -3.20 2.80 1.64
CA GLN A 50 -4.19 2.65 2.71
C GLN A 50 -4.74 4.03 3.14
N ILE A 51 -3.86 5.03 3.30
CA ILE A 51 -4.27 6.39 3.66
C ILE A 51 -5.16 7.01 2.56
N VAL A 52 -4.79 6.83 1.30
CA VAL A 52 -5.58 7.33 0.16
C VAL A 52 -6.97 6.67 0.11
N LYS A 53 -7.05 5.36 0.40
CA LYS A 53 -8.33 4.63 0.47
C LYS A 53 -9.21 5.12 1.62
N GLN A 54 -8.66 5.21 2.84
CA GLN A 54 -9.39 5.69 4.01
C GLN A 54 -9.93 7.11 3.81
N LYS A 55 -9.10 8.02 3.29
CA LYS A 55 -9.51 9.41 3.04
C LYS A 55 -10.51 9.56 1.89
N GLY A 56 -10.49 8.65 0.90
CA GLY A 56 -11.51 8.61 -0.15
C GLY A 56 -12.87 8.14 0.35
N GLN A 57 -12.91 7.31 1.40
CA GLN A 57 -14.14 6.85 2.05
C GLN A 57 -14.68 7.86 3.08
N SER A 58 -13.81 8.66 3.68
CA SER A 58 -14.17 9.68 4.67
C SER A 58 -14.55 11.03 4.07
N ASP A 59 -14.67 11.18 2.75
CA ASP A 59 -15.10 12.44 2.12
C ASP A 59 -16.65 12.57 2.24
N PRO A 60 -17.18 13.44 3.11
CA PRO A 60 -18.61 13.54 3.39
C PRO A 60 -19.40 14.10 2.20
N SER A 61 -18.75 14.62 1.17
CA SER A 61 -19.42 15.06 -0.07
C SER A 61 -20.01 13.90 -0.89
N ALA A 62 -19.57 12.66 -0.63
CA ALA A 62 -20.14 11.44 -1.22
C ALA A 62 -21.34 10.87 -0.42
N ARG A 63 -21.76 11.51 0.69
CA ARG A 63 -22.94 11.13 1.48
C ARG A 63 -24.25 11.78 1.00
N SER A 64 -24.31 12.13 -0.27
CA SER A 64 -25.56 12.23 -1.02
C SER A 64 -25.57 10.92 -1.81
N TRP A 65 -26.25 9.84 -1.41
CA TRP A 65 -27.69 9.70 -1.22
C TRP A 65 -28.00 8.53 -0.25
N ASN A 66 -29.21 8.58 0.31
CA ASN A 66 -29.92 7.59 1.13
C ASN A 66 -29.56 7.50 2.62
N CYS A 67 -30.03 8.51 3.34
CA CYS A 67 -30.57 8.32 4.68
C CYS A 67 -31.85 7.46 4.56
N ALA A 68 -31.70 6.14 4.62
CA ALA A 68 -32.80 5.21 4.85
C ALA A 68 -32.32 4.17 5.86
N VAL A 69 -32.70 4.44 7.12
CA VAL A 69 -32.94 3.51 8.23
C VAL A 69 -32.51 2.05 8.01
N ARG A 70 -31.61 1.58 8.88
CA ARG A 70 -31.87 0.36 9.66
C ARG A 70 -30.97 0.32 10.89
N SER A 71 -31.56 0.74 12.00
CA SER A 71 -31.20 0.29 13.34
C SER A 71 -31.12 -1.24 13.39
N GLY A 72 -30.02 -1.79 13.89
CA GLY A 72 -30.03 -3.15 14.42
C GLY A 72 -28.72 -3.91 14.39
N SER A 73 -28.12 -4.05 15.58
CA SER A 73 -27.32 -5.18 16.06
C SER A 73 -25.79 -5.02 16.06
N ALA A 74 -25.26 -5.03 17.28
CA ALA A 74 -23.84 -5.04 17.63
C ALA A 74 -23.26 -6.43 17.41
N ALA A 75 -22.50 -6.62 16.33
CA ALA A 75 -21.49 -7.65 16.20
C ALA A 75 -20.69 -7.42 14.91
N ASP A 76 -19.81 -6.43 14.90
CA ASP A 76 -18.72 -6.41 13.92
C ASP A 76 -17.40 -6.58 14.68
N THR A 77 -17.08 -7.85 14.88
CA THR A 77 -15.74 -8.31 15.22
C THR A 77 -14.83 -7.98 14.02
N LEU A 78 -14.08 -6.89 14.13
CA LEU A 78 -12.92 -6.64 13.29
C LEU A 78 -11.87 -7.73 13.59
N VAL A 79 -11.94 -8.83 12.84
CA VAL A 79 -10.89 -9.84 12.81
C VAL A 79 -9.69 -9.26 12.06
N PHE A 80 -8.76 -8.69 12.81
CA PHE A 80 -7.43 -8.33 12.33
C PHE A 80 -6.58 -9.61 12.26
N LEU A 81 -6.75 -10.42 11.22
CA LEU A 81 -5.84 -11.55 10.96
C LEU A 81 -4.61 -11.05 10.20
N ILE A 82 -3.61 -10.58 10.94
CA ILE A 82 -2.22 -10.63 10.50
C ILE A 82 -1.86 -12.11 10.41
N ARG A 83 -1.71 -12.64 9.20
CA ARG A 83 -1.17 -13.97 8.95
C ARG A 83 0.37 -13.88 8.97
N PRO A 84 1.09 -14.56 9.87
CA PRO A 84 2.53 -14.67 9.77
C PRO A 84 2.88 -15.60 8.59
N ARG A 85 3.76 -15.14 7.71
CA ARG A 85 4.35 -15.96 6.65
C ARG A 85 5.42 -16.85 7.30
N ALA A 86 5.12 -18.13 7.42
CA ALA A 86 6.08 -19.14 7.87
C ALA A 86 7.27 -19.21 6.91
N HIS A 87 8.46 -19.22 7.50
CA HIS A 87 9.74 -19.58 6.89
C HIS A 87 9.65 -21.02 6.38
N ASN A 88 10.13 -21.28 5.17
CA ASN A 88 10.26 -22.63 4.64
C ASN A 88 11.75 -22.88 4.37
N ASP A 89 12.41 -23.52 5.33
CA ASP A 89 13.72 -24.12 5.14
C ASP A 89 13.50 -25.58 4.76
N ALA A 90 13.93 -25.93 3.55
CA ALA A 90 14.18 -27.30 3.10
C ALA A 90 15.48 -27.30 2.31
#